data_AF-A0A8J3CEL2-F1
#
_entry.id   AF-A0A8J3CEL2-F1
#
_cell.length_a   1.000
_cell.length_b   1.000
_cell.length_c   1.000
_cell.angle_alpha   90.00
_cell.angle_beta   90.00
_cell.angle_gamma   90.00
#
_symmetry.space_group_name_H-M   'P 1'
#
loop_
_entity.id
_entity.type
_entity.pdbx_description
1 polymer ?
#
loop_
_entity_poly.entity_id
_entity_poly.type
_entity_poly.pdbx_seq_one_letter_code
_entity_poly.pdbx_strand_id
1 'polypeptide(L)'
;MTASRPIGDRILSLDGVHSVWVADGESYRPCEKYLGCHPPEDHCAAEWIDKATFMSDVPIKRLRSVRKVRACDGRWLILDINRNVGVCPPAEGELPRGIPPSSAAPTPTRTPIPCQPGSRIQRTLYRWTAEGWQHALIVAEGGCRQMQAAEPDLPIGLCDQLPPP
;
A
#
# COMPACT_ATOMS: atom_id res chain seq x y z
N MET A 1 17.59 -3.79 33.45
CA MET A 1 18.07 -5.10 32.96
C MET A 1 18.75 -4.85 31.63
N THR A 2 20.02 -5.23 31.48
CA THR A 2 20.81 -4.97 30.27
C THR A 2 21.34 -6.31 29.76
N ALA A 3 21.00 -6.65 28.52
CA ALA A 3 21.54 -7.82 27.82
C ALA A 3 22.30 -7.31 26.60
N SER A 4 23.59 -7.62 26.50
CA SER A 4 24.45 -7.23 25.38
C SER A 4 24.40 -8.22 24.21
N ARG A 5 23.74 -9.37 24.40
CA ARG A 5 23.56 -10.41 23.39
C ARG A 5 22.16 -11.03 23.49
N PRO A 6 21.65 -11.64 22.40
CA PRO A 6 20.43 -12.42 22.43
C PRO A 6 20.39 -13.49 23.50
N ILE A 7 19.26 -13.56 24.21
CA ILE A 7 18.97 -14.60 25.18
C ILE A 7 18.35 -15.78 24.44
N GLY A 8 19.18 -16.53 23.72
CA GLY A 8 18.73 -17.53 22.75
C GLY A 8 17.83 -16.90 21.69
N ASP A 9 16.80 -17.63 21.25
CA ASP A 9 15.88 -17.19 20.19
C ASP A 9 14.69 -16.36 20.69
N ARG A 10 14.82 -15.77 21.90
CA ARG A 10 13.69 -15.06 22.53
C ARG A 10 13.44 -13.71 21.87
N ILE A 11 12.18 -13.50 21.50
CA ILE A 11 11.64 -12.20 21.12
C ILE A 11 11.51 -11.33 22.38
N LEU A 12 11.99 -10.09 22.32
CA LEU A 12 11.88 -9.12 23.39
C LEU A 12 10.79 -8.10 23.08
N SER A 13 9.94 -7.83 24.07
CA SER A 13 9.02 -6.69 24.09
C SER A 13 9.42 -5.83 25.27
N LEU A 14 9.77 -4.57 25.02
CA LEU A 14 10.19 -3.63 26.06
C LEU A 14 9.00 -2.77 26.45
N ASP A 15 8.52 -2.89 27.70
CA ASP A 15 7.42 -2.08 28.20
C ASP A 15 7.77 -0.58 28.10
N GLY A 16 6.95 0.17 27.35
CA GLY A 16 7.14 1.61 27.08
C GLY A 16 7.62 1.93 25.65
N VAL A 17 8.12 0.95 24.90
CA VAL A 17 8.40 1.10 23.46
C VAL A 17 7.60 0.02 22.73
N HIS A 18 6.62 0.40 21.89
CA HIS A 18 5.81 -0.55 21.11
C HIS A 18 6.61 -1.35 20.05
N SER A 19 7.93 -1.37 20.16
CA SER A 19 8.85 -2.14 19.32
C SER A 19 9.05 -3.53 19.91
N VAL A 20 8.74 -4.54 19.11
CA VAL A 20 9.16 -5.92 19.34
C VAL A 20 10.54 -6.11 18.72
N TRP A 21 11.43 -6.87 19.35
CA TRP A 21 12.80 -7.12 18.89
C TRP A 21 13.08 -8.61 18.77
N VAL A 22 13.84 -9.01 17.76
CA VAL A 22 14.23 -10.39 17.51
C VAL A 22 15.74 -10.52 17.50
N ALA A 23 16.23 -11.70 17.89
CA ALA A 23 17.64 -12.06 17.78
C ALA A 23 18.08 -11.97 16.32
N ASP A 24 19.25 -11.35 16.10
CA ASP A 24 19.91 -11.21 14.81
C ASP A 24 21.42 -11.41 15.03
N GLY A 25 21.84 -12.67 14.91
CA GLY A 25 23.19 -13.09 15.26
C GLY A 25 23.52 -12.80 16.73
N GLU A 26 24.55 -11.99 16.97
CA GLU A 26 24.93 -11.58 18.33
C GLU A 26 24.21 -10.32 18.83
N SER A 27 23.26 -9.79 18.06
CA SER A 27 22.58 -8.53 18.34
C SER A 27 21.05 -8.69 18.33
N TYR A 28 20.33 -7.63 18.70
CA TYR A 28 18.88 -7.55 18.51
C TYR A 28 18.59 -6.55 17.41
N ARG A 29 17.63 -6.89 16.54
CA ARG A 29 17.04 -5.94 15.59
C ARG A 29 15.56 -5.73 15.87
N PRO A 30 15.01 -4.53 15.59
CA PRO A 30 13.58 -4.33 15.72
C PRO A 30 12.85 -5.16 14.67
N CYS A 31 11.70 -5.69 15.05
CA CYS A 31 10.80 -6.34 14.14
C CYS A 31 10.14 -5.30 13.23
N GLU A 32 9.79 -5.72 12.02
CA GLU A 32 9.07 -4.87 11.09
C GLU A 32 7.66 -4.61 11.63
N LYS A 33 7.20 -3.37 11.57
CA LYS A 33 5.97 -2.92 12.23
C LYS A 33 4.70 -3.64 11.72
N TYR A 34 4.65 -4.00 10.44
CA TYR A 34 3.47 -4.57 9.78
C TYR A 34 3.62 -6.06 9.50
N LEU A 35 4.85 -6.53 9.23
CA LEU A 35 5.16 -7.91 8.84
C LEU A 35 5.75 -8.73 9.99
N GLY A 36 6.05 -8.10 11.13
CA GLY A 36 6.62 -8.76 12.29
C GLY A 36 8.11 -9.07 12.14
N CYS A 37 8.58 -10.07 12.89
CA CYS A 37 10.00 -10.30 13.09
C CYS A 37 10.67 -11.08 11.94
N HIS A 38 9.90 -11.79 11.12
CA HIS A 38 10.41 -12.61 10.03
C HIS A 38 9.72 -12.23 8.70
N PRO A 39 9.94 -11.01 8.19
CA PRO A 39 9.43 -10.65 6.89
C PRO A 39 10.11 -11.50 5.79
N PRO A 40 9.46 -11.72 4.64
CA PRO A 40 10.09 -12.38 3.51
C PRO A 40 11.36 -11.65 3.05
N GLU A 41 12.41 -12.40 2.69
CA GLU A 41 13.63 -11.83 2.11
C GLU A 41 13.39 -11.26 0.71
N ASP A 42 12.47 -11.87 -0.05
CA ASP A 42 12.06 -11.37 -1.35
C ASP A 42 11.19 -10.10 -1.18
N HIS A 43 11.71 -8.94 -1.56
CA HIS A 43 10.97 -7.68 -1.49
C HIS A 43 9.79 -7.61 -2.47
N CYS A 44 9.72 -8.52 -3.45
CA CYS A 44 8.58 -8.71 -4.35
C CYS A 44 7.51 -9.65 -3.78
N ALA A 45 7.73 -10.22 -2.59
CA ALA A 45 6.73 -11.02 -1.90
C ALA A 45 5.44 -10.23 -1.65
N ALA A 46 4.31 -10.94 -1.64
CA ALA A 46 3.01 -10.33 -1.64
C ALA A 46 2.73 -9.49 -0.37
N GLU A 47 3.37 -9.85 0.73
CA GLU A 47 3.34 -9.18 2.04
C GLU A 47 3.94 -7.78 1.96
N TRP A 48 5.10 -7.64 1.30
CA TRP A 48 5.73 -6.34 1.09
C TRP A 48 4.91 -5.45 0.16
N ILE A 49 4.34 -6.03 -0.90
CA ILE A 49 3.48 -5.29 -1.83
C ILE A 49 2.15 -4.89 -1.15
N ASP A 50 1.58 -5.76 -0.30
CA ASP A 50 0.41 -5.44 0.52
C ASP A 50 0.70 -4.22 1.41
N LYS A 51 1.84 -4.22 2.12
CA LYS A 51 2.27 -3.08 2.93
C LYS A 51 2.39 -1.80 2.09
N ALA A 52 3.08 -1.84 0.95
CA ALA A 52 3.24 -0.66 0.08
C ALA A 52 1.89 -0.10 -0.39
N THR A 53 0.96 -1.00 -0.72
CA THR A 53 -0.40 -0.61 -1.14
C THR A 53 -1.20 -0.03 0.02
N PHE A 54 -1.07 -0.60 1.22
CA PHE A 54 -1.78 -0.15 2.42
C PHE A 54 -1.39 1.28 2.78
N MET A 55 -0.09 1.60 2.64
CA MET A 55 0.44 2.95 2.86
C MET A 55 -0.04 3.98 1.81
N SER A 56 -0.74 3.55 0.75
CA SER A 56 -1.30 4.43 -0.29
C SER A 56 -2.74 4.86 -0.01
N ASP A 57 -3.21 4.65 1.23
CA ASP A 57 -4.53 5.04 1.74
C ASP A 57 -5.69 4.41 0.96
N VAL A 58 -5.57 3.11 0.65
CA VAL A 58 -6.66 2.31 0.04
C VAL A 58 -7.38 1.46 1.08
N PRO A 59 -8.67 1.13 0.89
CA PRO A 59 -9.40 0.29 1.83
C PRO A 59 -8.79 -1.11 1.98
N ILE A 60 -8.45 -1.48 3.22
CA ILE A 60 -7.76 -2.73 3.58
C ILE A 60 -8.47 -3.97 3.02
N LYS A 61 -9.81 -4.01 3.07
CA LYS A 61 -10.61 -5.16 2.59
C LYS A 61 -10.51 -5.41 1.09
N ARG A 62 -9.97 -4.46 0.31
CA ARG A 62 -9.82 -4.57 -1.15
C ARG A 62 -8.38 -4.42 -1.62
N LEU A 63 -7.42 -4.37 -0.71
CA LEU A 63 -5.99 -4.07 -0.96
C LEU A 63 -5.37 -4.73 -2.21
N ARG A 64 -5.73 -5.97 -2.51
CA ARG A 64 -5.22 -6.70 -3.69
C ARG A 64 -6.02 -6.45 -4.96
N SER A 65 -7.33 -6.24 -4.86
CA SER A 65 -8.22 -5.97 -6.00
C SER A 65 -8.05 -4.58 -6.58
N VAL A 66 -7.44 -3.68 -5.83
CA VAL A 66 -7.34 -2.25 -6.14
C VAL A 66 -6.01 -1.89 -6.77
N ARG A 67 -5.12 -2.87 -6.90
CA ARG A 67 -3.81 -2.70 -7.47
C ARG A 67 -3.57 -3.73 -8.56
N LYS A 68 -2.66 -3.38 -9.45
CA LYS A 68 -2.03 -4.32 -10.38
C LYS A 68 -0.52 -4.12 -10.32
N VAL A 69 0.21 -5.18 -10.01
CA VAL A 69 1.67 -5.17 -10.07
C VAL A 69 2.08 -5.15 -11.54
N ARG A 70 2.88 -4.15 -11.92
CA ARG A 70 3.39 -3.99 -13.29
C ARG A 70 4.79 -4.53 -13.45
N ALA A 71 5.64 -4.27 -12.47
CA ALA A 71 7.01 -4.75 -12.42
C ALA A 71 7.51 -4.75 -10.98
N CYS A 72 8.42 -5.67 -10.65
CA CYS A 72 9.18 -5.68 -9.41
C CYS A 72 10.52 -6.37 -9.66
N ASP A 73 11.64 -5.75 -9.23
CA ASP A 73 12.99 -6.32 -9.33
C ASP A 73 13.69 -6.46 -7.95
N GLY A 74 12.94 -6.22 -6.87
CA GLY A 74 13.44 -6.22 -5.50
C GLY A 74 14.03 -4.89 -5.04
N ARG A 75 14.34 -3.94 -5.94
CA ARG A 75 14.78 -2.57 -5.62
C ARG A 75 13.75 -1.52 -6.02
N TRP A 76 12.95 -1.81 -7.03
CA TRP A 76 11.91 -1.00 -7.62
C TRP A 76 10.62 -1.81 -7.71
N LEU A 77 9.50 -1.14 -7.45
CA LEU A 77 8.16 -1.70 -7.56
C LEU A 77 7.28 -0.70 -8.29
N ILE A 78 6.56 -1.17 -9.31
CA ILE A 78 5.62 -0.36 -10.09
C ILE A 78 4.22 -0.93 -9.92
N LEU A 79 3.32 -0.13 -9.37
CA LEU A 79 1.93 -0.49 -9.13
C LEU A 79 0.99 0.44 -9.88
N ASP A 80 0.01 -0.13 -10.57
CA ASP A 80 -1.18 0.61 -11.00
C ASP A 80 -2.20 0.52 -9.85
N ILE A 81 -2.50 1.63 -9.17
CA ILE A 81 -3.38 1.67 -7.99
C ILE A 81 -4.65 2.48 -8.28
N ASN A 82 -5.80 1.88 -8.02
CA ASN A 82 -7.09 2.55 -8.05
C ASN A 82 -7.44 3.02 -6.63
N ARG A 83 -7.22 4.31 -6.33
CA ARG A 83 -7.44 4.85 -4.98
C ARG A 83 -8.92 5.11 -4.62
N ASN A 84 -9.84 5.08 -5.59
CA ASN A 84 -11.26 5.47 -5.40
C ASN A 84 -12.20 4.30 -5.08
N VAL A 85 -11.67 3.10 -4.96
CA VAL A 85 -12.33 1.83 -4.62
C VAL A 85 -12.85 1.75 -3.18
N GLY A 86 -13.69 2.69 -2.78
CA GLY A 86 -14.21 2.72 -1.41
C GLY A 86 -15.13 3.88 -1.08
N VAL A 87 -15.24 4.87 -1.97
CA VAL A 87 -16.13 6.02 -1.78
C VAL A 87 -17.25 5.96 -2.82
N CYS A 88 -18.10 4.95 -2.69
CA CYS A 88 -19.45 4.98 -3.25
C CYS A 88 -20.41 4.54 -2.13
N PRO A 89 -21.16 5.44 -1.49
CA PRO A 89 -22.45 5.02 -0.95
C PRO A 89 -23.24 4.35 -2.09
N PRO A 90 -24.10 3.35 -1.81
CA PRO A 90 -25.02 2.86 -2.82
C PRO A 90 -25.74 4.06 -3.45
N ALA A 91 -25.94 4.04 -4.78
CA ALA A 91 -26.78 5.03 -5.42
C ALA A 91 -28.07 5.15 -4.60
N GLU A 92 -28.38 6.36 -4.12
CA GLU A 92 -29.66 6.61 -3.46
C GLU A 92 -30.76 6.22 -4.45
N GLY A 93 -31.39 5.07 -4.23
CA GLY A 93 -32.43 4.57 -5.13
C GLY A 93 -32.64 3.06 -5.16
N GLU A 94 -31.66 2.23 -4.80
CA GLU A 94 -31.88 0.77 -4.79
C GLU A 94 -31.99 0.23 -3.36
N LEU A 95 -33.17 0.48 -2.77
CA LEU A 95 -33.61 -0.24 -1.58
C LEU A 95 -33.64 -1.75 -1.90
N PRO A 96 -33.26 -2.63 -0.96
CA PRO A 96 -33.65 -4.04 -1.03
C PRO A 96 -35.19 -4.09 -1.18
N ARG A 97 -35.72 -4.88 -2.13
CA ARG A 97 -37.18 -5.06 -2.25
C ARG A 97 -37.73 -5.50 -0.88
N GLY A 98 -38.57 -4.66 -0.27
CA GLY A 98 -39.32 -5.00 0.95
C GLY A 98 -39.18 -4.06 2.14
N ILE A 99 -38.40 -2.97 2.08
CA ILE A 99 -38.36 -1.96 3.16
C ILE A 99 -39.27 -0.78 2.80
N PRO A 100 -40.34 -0.47 3.56
CA PRO A 100 -41.15 0.71 3.30
C PRO A 100 -40.35 1.99 3.59
N PRO A 101 -40.52 3.07 2.80
CA PRO A 101 -39.85 4.33 3.06
C PRO A 101 -40.34 4.92 4.39
N SER A 102 -39.39 5.28 5.27
CA SER A 102 -39.66 6.03 6.49
C SER A 102 -39.92 7.51 6.13
N SER A 103 -41.08 8.05 6.50
CA SER A 103 -41.54 9.41 6.20
C SER A 103 -40.80 10.54 6.94
N ALA A 104 -39.49 10.42 7.13
CA ALA A 104 -38.68 11.50 7.69
C ALA A 104 -37.93 12.21 6.55
N ALA A 105 -38.36 13.42 6.20
CA ALA A 105 -37.65 14.27 5.24
C ALA A 105 -36.29 14.69 5.83
N PRO A 106 -35.14 14.38 5.18
CA PRO A 106 -33.86 14.93 5.62
C PRO A 106 -33.70 16.38 5.15
N THR A 107 -33.20 17.22 6.05
CA THR A 107 -32.85 18.63 5.83
C THR A 107 -31.76 18.77 4.76
N PRO A 108 -31.82 19.75 3.83
CA PRO A 108 -30.80 19.92 2.81
C PRO A 108 -29.66 20.78 3.35
N THR A 109 -28.50 20.19 3.69
CA THR A 109 -27.33 21.05 4.03
C THR A 109 -25.96 20.50 3.66
N ARG A 110 -25.89 19.52 2.76
CA ARG A 110 -24.61 19.17 2.14
C ARG A 110 -24.88 18.53 0.80
N THR A 111 -24.62 19.23 -0.30
CA THR A 111 -24.65 18.66 -1.65
C THR A 111 -23.79 17.39 -1.62
N PRO A 112 -24.35 16.20 -1.84
CA PRO A 112 -23.55 14.99 -1.95
C PRO A 112 -22.62 15.20 -3.15
N ILE A 113 -21.30 15.05 -2.94
CA ILE A 113 -20.36 15.00 -4.07
C ILE A 113 -20.72 13.72 -4.83
N PRO A 114 -21.24 13.78 -6.07
CA PRO A 114 -21.58 12.58 -6.81
C PRO A 114 -20.29 11.80 -7.06
N CYS A 115 -20.31 10.50 -6.83
CA CYS A 115 -19.22 9.60 -7.20
C CYS A 115 -19.00 9.75 -8.72
N GLN A 116 -17.91 10.41 -9.09
CA GLN A 116 -17.61 10.62 -10.50
C GLN A 116 -17.24 9.27 -11.12
N PRO A 117 -17.88 8.84 -12.22
CA PRO A 117 -17.38 7.73 -13.01
C PRO A 117 -16.00 8.13 -13.57
N GLY A 118 -14.98 7.42 -13.10
CA GLY A 118 -13.58 7.71 -13.44
C GLY A 118 -12.66 7.28 -12.31
N SER A 119 -12.50 5.97 -12.10
CA SER A 119 -11.34 5.49 -11.35
C SER A 119 -10.09 5.95 -12.10
N ARG A 120 -9.39 6.97 -11.59
CA ARG A 120 -8.05 7.27 -12.09
C ARG A 120 -7.13 6.25 -11.48
N ILE A 121 -6.85 5.19 -12.25
CA ILE A 121 -5.72 4.32 -11.96
C ILE A 121 -4.48 5.22 -11.99
N GLN A 122 -3.76 5.26 -10.87
CA GLN A 122 -2.51 6.00 -10.75
C GLN A 122 -1.38 4.99 -10.74
N ARG A 123 -0.41 5.17 -11.64
CA ARG A 123 0.81 4.38 -11.57
C ARG A 123 1.74 5.00 -10.55
N THR A 124 2.08 4.22 -9.54
CA THR A 124 2.95 4.62 -8.43
C THR A 124 4.22 3.78 -8.47
N LEU A 125 5.36 4.46 -8.39
CA LEU A 125 6.68 3.84 -8.27
C LEU A 125 7.11 3.88 -6.81
N TYR A 126 7.70 2.77 -6.37
CA TYR A 126 8.33 2.66 -5.06
C TYR A 126 9.78 2.24 -5.22
N ARG A 127 10.62 2.77 -4.34
CA ARG A 127 12.02 2.40 -4.19
C ARG A 127 12.23 1.69 -2.86
N TRP A 128 13.03 0.64 -2.86
CA TRP A 128 13.37 -0.06 -1.64
C TRP A 128 14.42 0.71 -0.82
N THR A 129 14.17 0.85 0.49
CA THR A 129 15.12 1.39 1.47
C THR A 129 15.24 0.47 2.69
N ALA A 130 16.03 0.85 3.69
CA ALA A 130 16.15 0.09 4.95
C ALA A 130 14.80 -0.01 5.70
N GLU A 131 13.88 0.93 5.46
CA GLU A 131 12.54 0.98 6.04
C GLU A 131 11.47 0.26 5.17
N GLY A 132 11.90 -0.30 4.03
CA GLY A 132 11.07 -0.99 3.04
C GLY A 132 10.69 -0.11 1.85
N TRP A 133 9.55 -0.41 1.22
CA TRP A 133 9.06 0.35 0.06
C TRP A 133 8.72 1.80 0.43
N GLN A 134 9.47 2.75 -0.15
CA GLN A 134 9.20 4.18 -0.09
C GLN A 134 8.58 4.66 -1.38
N HIS A 135 7.58 5.54 -1.29
CA HIS A 135 6.98 6.17 -2.45
C HIS A 135 8.02 7.05 -3.16
N ALA A 136 8.29 6.77 -4.44
CA ALA A 136 9.18 7.57 -5.27
C ALA A 136 8.38 8.62 -6.05
N LEU A 137 7.48 8.18 -6.94
CA LEU A 137 6.69 9.10 -7.77
C LEU A 137 5.39 8.49 -8.28
N ILE A 138 4.49 9.36 -8.76
CA ILE A 138 3.26 8.97 -9.47
C ILE A 138 3.37 9.42 -10.92
N VAL A 139 3.07 8.52 -11.87
CA VAL A 139 2.98 8.83 -13.30
C VAL A 139 1.59 8.57 -13.84
N ALA A 140 1.24 9.31 -14.89
CA ALA A 140 0.03 9.09 -15.69
C ALA A 140 0.35 8.51 -17.07
N GLU A 141 1.63 8.40 -17.44
CA GLU A 141 2.07 7.96 -18.75
C GLU A 141 2.51 6.48 -18.77
N GLY A 142 2.49 5.89 -19.96
CA GLY A 142 3.20 4.65 -20.26
C GLY A 142 4.67 4.89 -20.55
N GLY A 143 5.44 3.81 -20.65
CA GLY A 143 6.86 3.88 -20.97
C GLY A 143 7.75 4.45 -19.85
N CYS A 144 9.01 4.69 -20.19
CA CYS A 144 10.04 5.11 -19.24
C CYS A 144 10.23 6.62 -19.11
N ARG A 145 9.73 7.45 -20.04
CA ARG A 145 10.16 8.85 -20.18
C ARG A 145 10.00 9.64 -18.88
N GLN A 146 8.80 9.67 -18.32
CA GLN A 146 8.52 10.40 -17.08
C GLN A 146 9.26 9.79 -15.89
N MET A 147 9.34 8.46 -15.83
CA MET A 147 9.97 7.74 -14.72
C MET A 147 11.48 7.99 -14.68
N GLN A 148 12.18 7.88 -15.82
CA GLN A 148 13.63 8.08 -15.94
C GLN A 148 14.05 9.53 -15.72
N ALA A 149 13.19 10.49 -16.06
CA ALA A 149 13.46 11.90 -15.80
C ALA A 149 13.52 12.21 -14.30
N ALA A 150 12.73 11.51 -13.49
CA ALA A 150 12.68 11.68 -12.04
C ALA A 150 13.58 10.69 -11.29
N GLU A 151 13.70 9.45 -11.78
CA GLU A 151 14.47 8.36 -11.18
C GLU A 151 15.40 7.72 -12.24
N PRO A 152 16.58 8.33 -12.51
CA PRO A 152 17.52 7.84 -13.53
C PRO A 152 18.09 6.45 -13.24
N ASP A 153 18.04 6.02 -11.99
CA ASP A 153 18.51 4.69 -11.55
C ASP A 153 17.48 3.57 -11.84
N LEU A 154 16.27 3.90 -12.28
CA LEU A 154 15.25 2.91 -12.61
C LEU A 154 15.72 2.06 -13.81
N PRO A 155 15.70 0.72 -13.75
CA PRO A 155 16.04 -0.08 -14.92
C PRO A 155 15.00 0.08 -16.04
N ILE A 156 15.48 0.36 -17.26
CA ILE A 156 14.61 0.56 -18.45
C ILE A 156 13.68 -0.63 -18.68
N GLY A 157 14.16 -1.87 -18.45
CA GLY A 157 13.35 -3.08 -18.64
C GLY A 157 12.14 -3.22 -17.70
N LEU A 158 12.00 -2.36 -16.68
CA LEU A 158 10.79 -2.33 -15.85
C LEU A 158 9.70 -1.41 -16.41
N CYS A 159 10.06 -0.45 -17.28
CA CYS A 159 9.16 0.60 -17.73
C CYS A 159 8.93 0.66 -19.24
N ASP A 160 9.79 0.06 -20.06
CA ASP A 160 9.81 0.25 -21.51
C ASP A 160 8.53 -0.24 -22.20
N GLN A 161 8.02 -1.40 -21.78
CA GLN A 161 6.80 -2.01 -22.31
C GLN A 161 5.53 -1.65 -21.52
N LEU A 162 5.59 -0.68 -20.61
CA LEU A 162 4.42 -0.34 -19.81
C LEU A 162 3.41 0.48 -20.63
N PRO A 163 2.16 0.02 -20.76
CA PRO A 163 1.10 0.83 -21.34
C PRO A 163 0.73 1.98 -20.39
N PRO A 164 0.01 3.01 -20.85
CA PRO A 164 -0.63 3.96 -19.96
C PRO A 164 -1.48 3.27 -18.88
N PRO A 165 -1.64 3.87 -17.68
CA PRO A 165 -2.42 3.31 -16.57
C PRO A 165 -3.91 3.18 -16.86
#